data_AF-A0A1W9WIL0-F1
#
_entry.id   AF-A0A1W9WIL0-F1
#
_cell.length_a   1.000
_cell.length_b   1.000
_cell.length_c   1.000
_cell.angle_alpha   90.00
_cell.angle_beta   90.00
_cell.angle_gamma   90.00
#
_symmetry.space_group_name_H-M   'P 1'
#
loop_
_entity.id
_entity.type
_entity.pdbx_description
1 polymer ?
#
loop_
_entity_poly.entity_id
_entity_poly.type
_entity_poly.pdbx_seq_one_letter_code
_entity_poly.pdbx_strand_id
1 'polypeptide(L)'
;MRQEIMHALEIAKRENKQLYKNVVKKYHTASMPHTDDSYLLSQAQKHNLAQSDKRLEFMQQKLHKVLQKQVYIAGANSLEITWDTPKSQIIIEFSIYGQLASVFVYGNIPQIVHEQLDNFLINCHVLCLSNEERECLEKENKYYDLF
;
A
#
# COMPACT_ATOMS: atom_id res chain seq x y z
N MET A 1 -20.88 -16.82 -15.46
CA MET A 1 -20.51 -15.41 -15.17
C MET A 1 -20.21 -15.14 -13.69
N ARG A 2 -21.15 -15.23 -12.73
CA ARG A 2 -20.88 -14.93 -11.29
C ARG A 2 -20.04 -15.99 -10.56
N GLN A 3 -20.09 -17.25 -10.98
CA GLN A 3 -19.28 -18.35 -10.41
C GLN A 3 -17.83 -18.36 -10.92
N GLU A 4 -17.56 -17.88 -12.12
CA GLU A 4 -16.21 -17.83 -12.71
C GLU A 4 -15.35 -16.72 -12.07
N ILE A 5 -15.97 -15.60 -11.69
CA ILE A 5 -15.31 -14.49 -10.98
C ILE A 5 -14.92 -14.91 -9.56
N MET A 6 -15.81 -15.60 -8.83
CA MET A 6 -15.52 -16.11 -7.49
C MET A 6 -14.41 -17.16 -7.52
N HIS A 7 -14.39 -18.02 -8.54
CA HIS A 7 -13.34 -19.02 -8.73
C HIS A 7 -11.98 -18.38 -9.07
N ALA A 8 -11.95 -17.33 -9.90
CA ALA A 8 -10.72 -16.59 -10.21
C ALA A 8 -10.17 -15.85 -8.98
N LEU A 9 -11.05 -15.27 -8.16
CA LEU A 9 -10.68 -14.66 -6.87
C LEU A 9 -10.14 -15.69 -5.88
N GLU A 10 -10.68 -16.91 -5.86
CA GLU A 10 -10.25 -17.98 -4.97
C GLU A 10 -8.90 -18.59 -5.39
N ILE A 11 -8.62 -18.67 -6.70
CA ILE A 11 -7.30 -19.01 -7.25
C ILE A 11 -6.28 -17.91 -6.88
N ALA A 12 -6.58 -16.64 -7.15
CA ALA A 12 -5.71 -15.52 -6.82
C ALA A 12 -5.43 -15.43 -5.31
N LYS A 13 -6.42 -15.77 -4.47
CA LYS A 13 -6.29 -15.85 -3.01
C LYS A 13 -5.44 -17.04 -2.56
N ARG A 14 -5.48 -18.19 -3.24
CA ARG A 14 -4.60 -19.34 -2.95
C ARG A 14 -3.15 -19.06 -3.36
N GLU A 15 -2.94 -18.47 -4.53
CA GLU A 15 -1.60 -18.12 -5.03
C GLU A 15 -0.96 -17.01 -4.17
N ASN A 16 -1.72 -15.99 -3.76
CA ASN A 16 -1.25 -14.98 -2.81
C ASN A 16 -1.09 -15.49 -1.37
N LYS A 17 -1.87 -16.47 -0.91
CA LYS A 17 -1.70 -17.08 0.42
C LYS A 17 -0.42 -17.90 0.50
N GLN A 18 0.03 -18.48 -0.61
CA GLN A 18 1.34 -19.13 -0.71
C GLN A 18 2.48 -18.09 -0.67
N LEU A 19 2.30 -16.95 -1.36
CA LEU A 19 3.23 -15.82 -1.32
C LEU A 19 3.33 -15.21 0.09
N TYR A 20 2.18 -14.98 0.75
CA TYR A 20 2.08 -14.49 2.12
C TYR A 20 2.69 -15.47 3.12
N LYS A 21 2.41 -16.78 2.99
CA LYS A 21 3.08 -17.82 3.80
C LYS A 21 4.59 -17.83 3.59
N ASN A 22 5.08 -17.61 2.38
CA ASN A 22 6.51 -17.56 2.09
C ASN A 22 7.17 -16.27 2.64
N VAL A 23 6.46 -15.15 2.62
CA VAL A 23 6.89 -13.89 3.25
C VAL A 23 6.92 -14.04 4.77
N VAL A 24 5.82 -14.46 5.39
CA VAL A 24 5.73 -14.69 6.85
C VAL A 24 6.76 -15.73 7.32
N LYS A 25 6.99 -16.81 6.58
CA LYS A 25 7.97 -17.86 6.94
C LYS A 25 9.42 -17.41 6.73
N LYS A 26 9.69 -16.45 5.84
CA LYS A 26 11.02 -15.85 5.64
C LYS A 26 11.36 -14.81 6.73
N TYR A 27 10.35 -14.22 7.37
CA TYR A 27 10.54 -13.22 8.44
C TYR A 27 10.31 -13.78 9.87
N HIS A 28 9.79 -15.00 10.03
CA HIS A 28 9.71 -15.68 11.33
C HIS A 28 11.05 -16.23 11.86
N THR A 29 12.16 -16.06 11.13
CA THR A 29 13.53 -16.31 11.64
C THR A 29 14.25 -15.05 12.12
N ALA A 30 13.55 -13.91 12.23
CA ALA A 30 14.10 -12.69 12.81
C ALA A 30 13.30 -12.28 14.04
N SER A 31 13.22 -13.17 15.03
CA SER A 31 12.78 -12.82 16.38
C SER A 31 13.98 -12.74 17.33
N MET A 32 14.05 -11.57 17.98
CA MET A 32 14.75 -11.20 19.23
C MET A 32 16.12 -10.49 19.13
N PRO A 33 16.48 -9.65 20.12
CA PRO A 33 15.69 -8.95 21.15
C PRO A 33 15.88 -7.41 21.16
N HIS A 34 15.07 -6.73 21.97
CA HIS A 34 15.20 -5.33 22.38
C HIS A 34 16.63 -4.93 22.80
N THR A 35 17.07 -3.73 22.42
CA THR A 35 17.91 -2.82 23.22
C THR A 35 18.06 -1.45 22.52
N ASP A 36 18.33 -0.44 23.34
CA ASP A 36 18.20 1.01 23.12
C ASP A 36 18.95 1.66 21.94
N ASP A 37 18.40 2.80 21.52
CA ASP A 37 19.05 4.02 21.01
C ASP A 37 20.21 3.89 20.02
N SER A 38 19.85 3.77 18.75
CA SER A 38 20.25 4.69 17.66
C SER A 38 19.65 4.14 16.36
N TYR A 39 18.81 4.93 15.68
CA TYR A 39 18.23 4.53 14.38
C TYR A 39 19.29 4.59 13.27
N LEU A 40 20.32 3.76 13.36
CA LEU A 40 21.17 3.44 12.24
C LEU A 40 20.43 2.43 11.38
N LEU A 41 19.65 2.94 10.42
CA LEU A 41 19.07 2.12 9.35
C LEU A 41 20.17 1.24 8.78
N SER A 42 19.96 -0.08 8.82
CA SER A 42 20.85 -1.05 8.18
C SER A 42 21.02 -0.71 6.70
N GLN A 43 22.13 -1.10 6.07
CA GLN A 43 22.32 -0.82 4.63
C GLN A 43 21.20 -1.43 3.77
N ALA A 44 20.60 -2.55 4.21
CA ALA A 44 19.44 -3.14 3.57
C ALA A 44 18.19 -2.23 3.67
N GLN A 45 17.93 -1.63 4.84
CA GLN A 45 16.84 -0.67 5.01
C GLN A 45 17.08 0.62 4.21
N LYS A 46 18.32 1.14 4.18
CA LYS A 46 18.68 2.30 3.34
C LYS A 46 18.47 2.04 1.85
N HIS A 47 18.82 0.84 1.38
CA HIS A 47 18.61 0.45 -0.01
C HIS A 47 17.11 0.29 -0.33
N ASN A 48 16.33 -0.28 0.59
CA ASN A 48 14.87 -0.39 0.44
C ASN A 48 14.19 0.99 0.44
N LEU A 49 14.65 1.93 1.28
CA LEU A 49 14.18 3.33 1.29
C LEU A 49 14.48 4.05 -0.02
N ALA A 50 15.71 3.97 -0.54
CA ALA A 50 16.07 4.58 -1.82
C ALA A 50 15.32 3.96 -3.02
N GLN A 51 14.93 2.68 -2.93
CA GLN A 51 14.01 2.06 -3.88
C GLN A 51 12.56 2.51 -3.68
N SER A 52 12.16 2.80 -2.44
CA SER A 52 10.84 3.36 -2.12
C SER A 52 10.66 4.75 -2.73
N ASP A 53 11.68 5.62 -2.64
CA ASP A 53 11.62 6.98 -3.20
C ASP A 53 11.36 6.96 -4.72
N LYS A 54 12.12 6.16 -5.48
CA LYS A 54 11.93 6.01 -6.93
C LYS A 54 10.58 5.40 -7.29
N ARG A 55 10.09 4.47 -6.46
CA ARG A 55 8.76 3.87 -6.62
C ARG A 55 7.69 4.93 -6.38
N LEU A 56 7.80 5.75 -5.34
CA LEU A 56 6.83 6.79 -5.03
C LEU A 56 6.78 7.85 -6.12
N GLU A 57 7.92 8.31 -6.62
CA GLU A 57 7.98 9.25 -7.75
C GLU A 57 7.28 8.66 -8.99
N PHE A 58 7.53 7.39 -9.31
CA PHE A 58 6.87 6.71 -10.41
C PHE A 58 5.35 6.60 -10.21
N MET A 59 4.92 6.22 -9.01
CA MET A 59 3.50 6.08 -8.66
C MET A 59 2.81 7.45 -8.70
N GLN A 60 3.44 8.49 -8.15
CA GLN A 60 2.98 9.87 -8.18
C GLN A 60 2.77 10.35 -9.62
N GLN A 61 3.76 10.18 -10.49
CA GLN A 61 3.67 10.61 -11.89
C GLN A 61 2.56 9.88 -12.65
N LYS A 62 2.41 8.57 -12.45
CA LYS A 62 1.32 7.82 -13.10
C LYS A 62 -0.05 8.21 -12.56
N LEU A 63 -0.19 8.34 -11.25
CA LEU A 63 -1.45 8.69 -10.62
C LEU A 63 -1.89 10.11 -11.02
N HIS A 64 -0.94 11.04 -11.12
CA HIS A 64 -1.17 12.38 -11.67
C HIS A 64 -1.76 12.33 -13.08
N LYS A 65 -1.21 11.48 -13.96
CA LYS A 65 -1.72 11.30 -15.33
C LYS A 65 -3.11 10.67 -15.37
N VAL A 66 -3.38 9.68 -14.51
CA VAL A 66 -4.66 8.97 -14.48
C VAL A 66 -5.78 9.86 -13.96
N LEU A 67 -5.55 10.52 -12.83
CA LEU A 67 -6.58 11.33 -12.17
C LEU A 67 -6.65 12.75 -12.70
N GLN A 68 -5.62 13.21 -13.42
CA GLN A 68 -5.47 14.61 -13.84
C GLN A 68 -5.55 15.58 -12.64
N LYS A 69 -4.96 15.17 -11.51
CA LYS A 69 -4.95 15.89 -10.23
C LYS A 69 -3.55 15.97 -9.67
N GLN A 70 -3.28 17.02 -8.89
CA GLN A 70 -2.01 17.13 -8.18
C GLN A 70 -1.92 15.99 -7.16
N VAL A 71 -0.77 15.29 -7.21
CA VAL A 71 -0.43 14.21 -6.28
C VAL A 71 0.86 14.64 -5.59
N TYR A 72 0.86 14.60 -4.27
CA TYR A 72 1.97 15.00 -3.42
C TYR A 72 2.59 13.77 -2.77
N ILE A 73 3.89 13.80 -2.51
CA ILE A 73 4.54 12.84 -1.61
C ILE A 73 4.36 13.40 -0.20
N ALA A 74 3.60 12.70 0.64
CA ALA A 74 3.23 13.14 1.99
C ALA A 74 4.13 12.54 3.09
N GLY A 75 5.01 11.61 2.72
CA GLY A 75 5.90 10.92 3.64
C GLY A 75 6.79 9.92 2.93
N ALA A 76 7.53 9.12 3.69
CA ALA A 76 8.52 8.19 3.15
C ALA A 76 7.91 7.11 2.25
N ASN A 77 6.63 6.77 2.44
CA ASN A 77 5.91 5.77 1.65
C ASN A 77 4.48 6.19 1.30
N SER A 78 4.14 7.47 1.40
CA SER A 78 2.76 7.93 1.26
C SER A 78 2.59 8.96 0.15
N LEU A 79 1.49 8.81 -0.58
CA LEU A 79 1.01 9.78 -1.57
C LEU A 79 -0.30 10.40 -1.09
N GLU A 80 -0.47 11.68 -1.38
CA GLU A 80 -1.65 12.45 -1.02
C GLU A 80 -2.23 13.15 -2.25
N ILE A 81 -3.56 13.14 -2.37
CA ILE A 81 -4.30 13.80 -3.43
C ILE A 81 -5.37 14.65 -2.76
N THR A 82 -5.40 15.95 -3.07
CA THR A 82 -6.32 16.90 -2.44
C THR A 82 -7.18 17.62 -3.47
N TRP A 83 -8.40 17.96 -3.05
CA TRP A 83 -9.30 18.87 -3.74
C TRP A 83 -9.74 19.94 -2.76
N ASP A 84 -9.68 21.20 -3.18
CA ASP A 84 -10.05 22.32 -2.32
C ASP A 84 -11.57 22.53 -2.22
N THR A 85 -12.32 22.16 -3.28
CA THR A 85 -13.75 22.46 -3.37
C THR A 85 -14.54 21.32 -4.06
N PRO A 86 -15.36 20.54 -3.34
CA PRO A 86 -15.42 20.42 -1.88
C PRO A 86 -14.12 19.85 -1.31
N LYS A 87 -13.77 20.23 -0.06
CA LYS A 87 -12.57 19.74 0.61
C LYS A 87 -12.62 18.21 0.74
N SER A 88 -11.79 17.53 -0.04
CA SER A 88 -11.68 16.06 -0.06
C SER A 88 -10.24 15.64 -0.29
N GLN A 89 -9.91 14.43 0.16
CA GLN A 89 -8.54 13.94 0.20
C GLN A 89 -8.49 12.42 0.01
N ILE A 90 -7.47 11.94 -0.68
CA ILE A 90 -7.07 10.52 -0.70
C ILE A 90 -5.64 10.43 -0.20
N ILE A 91 -5.39 9.54 0.75
CA ILE A 91 -4.06 9.16 1.21
C ILE A 91 -3.82 7.71 0.81
N ILE A 92 -2.70 7.44 0.14
CA ILE A 92 -2.27 6.10 -0.25
C ILE A 92 -0.94 5.84 0.42
N GLU A 93 -0.92 4.90 1.36
CA GLU A 93 0.31 4.42 1.99
C GLU A 93 0.75 3.13 1.32
N PHE A 94 1.99 3.07 0.87
CA PHE A 94 2.59 1.89 0.25
C PHE A 94 3.45 1.15 1.26
N SER A 95 3.44 -0.17 1.20
CA SER A 95 4.30 -0.96 2.09
C SER A 95 5.78 -0.82 1.71
N ILE A 96 6.64 -0.73 2.74
CA ILE A 96 8.09 -0.73 2.60
C ILE A 96 8.69 -2.05 2.09
N TYR A 97 7.94 -3.16 2.19
CA TYR A 97 8.44 -4.49 1.86
C TYR A 97 7.85 -5.10 0.60
N GLY A 98 6.91 -4.43 -0.07
CA GLY A 98 6.30 -5.01 -1.26
C GLY A 98 5.11 -4.25 -1.85
N GLN A 99 4.31 -4.98 -2.62
CA GLN A 99 3.22 -4.44 -3.45
C GLN A 99 1.90 -4.26 -2.69
N LEU A 100 1.95 -3.99 -1.38
CA LEU A 100 0.76 -3.66 -0.60
C LEU A 100 0.54 -2.15 -0.57
N ALA A 101 -0.73 -1.74 -0.53
CA ALA A 101 -1.14 -0.37 -0.27
C ALA A 101 -2.33 -0.30 0.69
N SER A 102 -2.42 0.78 1.44
CA SER A 102 -3.57 1.18 2.24
C SER A 102 -4.11 2.49 1.68
N VAL A 103 -5.41 2.53 1.38
CA VAL A 103 -6.05 3.72 0.79
C VAL A 103 -7.07 4.29 1.77
N PHE A 104 -6.89 5.54 2.14
CA PHE A 104 -7.80 6.31 2.98
C PHE A 104 -8.46 7.39 2.15
N VAL A 105 -9.80 7.46 2.20
CA VAL A 105 -10.58 8.46 1.46
C VAL A 105 -11.35 9.31 2.47
N TYR A 106 -11.19 10.62 2.37
CA TYR A 106 -11.81 11.61 3.23
C TYR A 106 -12.65 12.60 2.42
N GLY A 107 -13.89 12.84 2.86
CA GLY A 107 -14.84 13.68 2.16
C GLY A 107 -15.59 12.95 1.04
N ASN A 108 -16.34 13.70 0.24
CA ASN A 108 -17.15 13.15 -0.83
C ASN A 108 -16.37 13.20 -2.15
N ILE A 109 -15.85 12.05 -2.59
CA ILE A 109 -15.09 11.92 -3.83
C ILE A 109 -15.97 11.29 -4.92
N PRO A 110 -15.93 11.81 -6.17
CA PRO A 110 -16.71 11.24 -7.26
C PRO A 110 -16.39 9.75 -7.49
N GLN A 111 -17.41 8.93 -7.73
CA GLN A 111 -17.28 7.49 -7.98
C GLN A 111 -16.27 7.16 -9.09
N ILE A 112 -16.19 7.99 -10.14
CA ILE A 112 -15.24 7.78 -11.23
C ILE A 112 -13.78 7.86 -10.78
N VAL A 113 -13.47 8.65 -9.75
CA VAL A 113 -12.12 8.73 -9.17
C VAL A 113 -11.79 7.43 -8.43
N HIS A 114 -12.76 6.85 -7.73
CA HIS A 114 -12.59 5.54 -7.09
C HIS A 114 -12.27 4.46 -8.13
N GLU A 115 -13.04 4.40 -9.22
CA GLU A 115 -12.80 3.44 -10.31
C GLU A 115 -11.43 3.64 -10.98
N GLN A 116 -11.04 4.90 -11.22
CA GLN A 116 -9.73 5.22 -11.78
C GLN A 116 -8.59 4.81 -10.83
N LEU A 117 -8.76 5.01 -9.53
CA LEU A 117 -7.78 4.63 -8.51
C LEU A 117 -7.65 3.10 -8.43
N ASP A 118 -8.76 2.37 -8.38
CA ASP A 118 -8.77 0.91 -8.35
C ASP A 118 -8.08 0.33 -9.58
N ASN A 119 -8.42 0.84 -10.77
CA ASN A 119 -7.78 0.44 -12.03
C ASN A 119 -6.28 0.75 -12.02
N PHE A 120 -5.88 1.90 -11.48
CA PHE A 120 -4.47 2.25 -11.35
C PHE A 120 -3.71 1.26 -10.45
N LEU A 121 -4.27 0.91 -9.29
CA LEU A 121 -3.64 -0.01 -8.35
C LEU A 121 -3.49 -1.40 -8.97
N ILE A 122 -4.54 -1.91 -9.63
CA ILE A 122 -4.52 -3.18 -10.36
C ILE A 122 -3.43 -3.16 -11.45
N ASN A 123 -3.39 -2.12 -12.28
CA ASN A 123 -2.43 -1.98 -13.37
C ASN A 123 -0.98 -1.84 -12.90
N CYS A 124 -0.78 -1.37 -11.66
CA CYS A 124 0.54 -1.30 -11.04
C CYS A 124 0.86 -2.56 -10.21
N HIS A 125 0.03 -3.59 -10.27
CA HIS A 125 0.14 -4.82 -9.48
C HIS A 125 0.21 -4.55 -7.97
N VAL A 126 -0.50 -3.52 -7.50
CA VAL A 126 -0.59 -3.16 -6.09
C VAL A 126 -1.86 -3.75 -5.49
N LEU A 127 -1.71 -4.49 -4.39
CA LEU A 127 -2.79 -5.05 -3.60
C LEU A 127 -3.23 -4.05 -2.55
N CYS A 128 -4.46 -3.54 -2.67
CA CYS A 128 -5.04 -2.66 -1.67
C CYS A 128 -5.64 -3.49 -0.52
N LEU A 129 -5.28 -3.12 0.71
CA LEU A 129 -5.92 -3.66 1.90
C LEU A 129 -7.37 -3.16 2.00
N SER A 130 -8.27 -4.07 2.38
CA SER A 130 -9.62 -3.72 2.82
C SER A 130 -9.61 -3.07 4.21
N ASN A 131 -10.70 -2.41 4.60
CA ASN A 131 -10.85 -1.83 5.95
C ASN A 131 -10.65 -2.89 7.04
N GLU A 132 -11.26 -4.07 6.87
CA GLU A 132 -11.16 -5.16 7.83
C GLU A 132 -9.72 -5.66 8.00
N GLU A 133 -8.96 -5.77 6.90
CA GLU A 133 -7.55 -6.18 6.93
C GLU A 133 -6.67 -5.13 7.63
N ARG A 134 -6.95 -3.85 7.43
CA ARG A 134 -6.24 -2.75 8.12
C ARG A 134 -6.50 -2.77 9.61
N GLU A 135 -7.76 -2.82 10.01
CA GLU A 135 -8.13 -2.88 11.43
C GLU A 135 -7.53 -4.11 12.13
N CYS A 136 -7.43 -5.24 11.42
CA CYS A 136 -6.78 -6.44 11.93
C CYS A 136 -5.29 -6.21 12.16
N LEU A 137 -4.57 -5.64 11.18
CA LEU A 137 -3.15 -5.31 11.30
C LEU A 137 -2.86 -4.29 12.39
N GLU A 138 -3.73 -3.28 12.56
CA GLU A 138 -3.63 -2.29 13.62
C GLU A 138 -3.80 -2.92 15.00
N LYS A 139 -4.82 -3.78 15.19
CA LYS A 139 -5.05 -4.51 16.46
C LYS A 139 -3.88 -5.42 16.82
N GLU A 140 -3.18 -5.96 15.83
CA GLU A 140 -1.99 -6.79 16.01
C GLU A 140 -0.69 -5.95 16.15
N ASN A 141 -0.76 -4.62 16.14
CA ASN A 141 0.38 -3.69 16.11
C ASN A 141 1.37 -3.93 14.95
N LYS A 142 0.92 -4.51 13.84
CA LYS A 142 1.75 -4.83 12.67
C LYS A 142 1.66 -3.80 11.55
N TYR A 143 0.68 -2.91 11.61
CA TYR A 143 0.44 -1.94 10.54
C TYR A 143 1.65 -1.03 10.31
N TYR A 144 2.14 -0.39 11.39
CA TYR A 144 3.29 0.53 11.35
C TYR A 144 4.61 -0.14 10.97
N ASP A 145 4.74 -1.45 11.19
CA ASP A 145 5.93 -2.19 10.74
C ASP A 145 5.91 -2.38 9.22
N LEU A 146 4.73 -2.38 8.59
CA LEU A 146 4.55 -2.70 7.17
C LEU A 146 4.51 -1.47 6.26
N PHE A 147 4.13 -0.29 6.77
CA PHE A 147 3.88 0.95 6.03
C PHE A 147 4.70 2.10 6.62
#